data_AF-A0A7H4MYR9-F1
#
_entry.id   AF-A0A7H4MYR9-F1
#
_cell.length_a   1.000
_cell.length_b   1.000
_cell.length_c   1.000
_cell.angle_alpha   90.00
_cell.angle_beta   90.00
_cell.angle_gamma   90.00
#
_symmetry.space_group_name_H-M   'P 1'
#
loop_
_entity.id
_entity.type
_entity.pdbx_description
1 polymer ?
#
loop_
_entity_poly.entity_id
_entity_poly.type
_entity_poly.pdbx_seq_one_letter_code
_entity_poly.pdbx_strand_id
1 'polypeptide(L)'
;MATVMNNAMLDAILAEVRPLIGRGKVADYIPALASVSGDKLGVAICTVDGQHYSAGDAHERFSIQSISKVLSLVVAMNHYQEEEIWQRVGKDPSGQPFNSLLQLEIEPRQTAQPVY
;
A
#
# COMPACT_ATOMS: atom_id res chain seq x y z
N MET A 1 12.10 4.95 -30.12
CA MET A 1 10.87 5.74 -29.95
C MET A 1 10.51 5.69 -28.47
N ALA A 2 10.28 6.84 -27.83
CA ALA A 2 9.83 6.85 -26.43
C ALA A 2 8.40 6.28 -26.38
N THR A 3 8.18 5.25 -25.57
CA THR A 3 6.84 4.71 -25.35
C THR A 3 6.02 5.78 -24.64
N VAL A 4 4.96 6.27 -25.30
CA VAL A 4 4.05 7.26 -24.72
C VAL A 4 3.13 6.55 -23.73
N MET A 5 3.12 6.99 -22.48
CA MET A 5 2.19 6.52 -21.43
C MET A 5 0.75 6.78 -21.88
N ASN A 6 -0.09 5.74 -21.91
CA ASN A 6 -1.50 5.83 -22.26
C ASN A 6 -2.29 4.65 -21.68
N ASN A 7 -3.63 4.74 -21.69
CA ASN A 7 -4.50 3.70 -21.12
C ASN A 7 -4.37 2.35 -21.84
N ALA A 8 -4.16 2.33 -23.17
CA ALA A 8 -4.01 1.08 -23.93
C ALA A 8 -2.76 0.29 -23.52
N MET A 9 -1.68 0.99 -23.16
CA MET A 9 -0.49 0.35 -22.59
C MET A 9 -0.80 -0.29 -21.23
N LEU A 10 -1.58 0.39 -20.38
CA LEU A 10 -2.00 -0.16 -19.10
C LEU A 10 -2.92 -1.38 -19.28
N ASP A 11 -3.86 -1.33 -20.22
CA ASP A 11 -4.71 -2.48 -20.57
C ASP A 11 -3.88 -3.68 -21.03
N ALA A 12 -2.83 -3.45 -21.84
CA ALA A 12 -1.93 -4.52 -22.27
C ALA A 12 -1.19 -5.17 -21.09
N ILE A 13 -0.67 -4.36 -20.16
CA ILE A 13 -0.05 -4.85 -18.93
C ILE A 13 -1.05 -5.68 -18.13
N LEU A 14 -2.28 -5.18 -17.94
CA LEU A 14 -3.32 -5.92 -17.22
C LEU A 14 -3.65 -7.24 -17.90
N ALA A 15 -3.69 -7.29 -19.23
CA ALA A 15 -3.91 -8.52 -19.99
C ALA A 15 -2.79 -9.55 -19.77
N GLU A 16 -1.53 -9.11 -19.71
CA GLU A 16 -0.37 -9.98 -19.45
C GLU A 16 -0.38 -10.58 -18.04
N VAL A 17 -0.81 -9.80 -17.03
CA VAL A 17 -0.81 -10.27 -15.63
C VAL A 17 -2.10 -10.95 -15.22
N ARG A 18 -3.22 -10.76 -15.94
CA ARG A 18 -4.52 -11.39 -15.62
C ARG A 18 -4.46 -12.92 -15.46
N PRO A 19 -3.66 -13.69 -16.22
CA PRO A 19 -3.49 -15.13 -16.00
C PRO A 19 -2.85 -15.51 -14.64
N LEU A 20 -2.28 -14.55 -13.91
CA LEU A 20 -1.71 -14.76 -12.57
C LEU A 20 -2.76 -14.67 -11.46
N ILE A 21 -3.98 -14.21 -11.75
CA ILE A 21 -5.10 -14.20 -10.80
C ILE A 21 -5.33 -15.62 -10.28
N GLY A 22 -5.60 -15.74 -8.97
CA GLY A 22 -5.79 -17.02 -8.29
C GLY A 22 -4.51 -17.69 -7.79
N ARG A 23 -3.31 -17.15 -8.09
CA ARG A 23 -2.05 -17.63 -7.47
C ARG A 23 -1.87 -17.22 -6.01
N GLY A 24 -2.64 -16.23 -5.55
CA GLY A 24 -2.67 -15.76 -4.16
C GLY A 24 -4.01 -16.06 -3.48
N LYS A 25 -4.11 -15.72 -2.19
CA LYS A 25 -5.34 -15.87 -1.40
C LYS A 25 -5.82 -14.49 -0.96
N VAL A 26 -7.11 -14.21 -1.16
CA VAL A 26 -7.76 -13.02 -0.61
C VAL A 26 -7.68 -13.07 0.92
N ALA A 27 -7.36 -11.94 1.54
CA ALA A 27 -7.34 -11.82 2.99
C ALA A 27 -8.71 -12.16 3.59
N ASP A 28 -8.75 -13.17 4.45
CA ASP A 28 -10.00 -13.72 5.01
C ASP A 28 -10.13 -13.55 6.54
N TYR A 29 -9.11 -12.97 7.18
CA TYR A 29 -9.13 -12.69 8.62
C TYR A 29 -10.09 -11.56 9.03
N ILE A 30 -10.57 -10.75 8.07
CA ILE A 30 -11.65 -9.77 8.25
C ILE A 30 -12.81 -10.16 7.34
N PRO A 31 -14.04 -10.39 7.85
CA PRO A 31 -15.19 -10.82 7.04
C PRO A 31 -15.50 -9.92 5.85
N ALA A 32 -15.35 -8.60 6.02
CA ALA A 32 -15.56 -7.64 4.93
C ALA A 32 -14.55 -7.83 3.78
N LEU A 33 -13.31 -8.22 4.06
CA LEU A 33 -12.30 -8.51 3.03
C LEU A 33 -12.56 -9.85 2.34
N ALA A 34 -13.00 -10.85 3.11
CA ALA A 34 -13.33 -12.18 2.59
C ALA A 34 -14.47 -12.14 1.55
N SER A 35 -15.35 -11.14 1.63
CA SER A 35 -16.48 -10.95 0.72
C SER A 35 -16.11 -10.33 -0.64
N VAL A 36 -14.88 -9.86 -0.81
CA VAL A 36 -14.42 -9.20 -2.04
C VAL A 36 -13.94 -10.25 -3.05
N SER A 37 -14.35 -10.09 -4.32
CA SER A 37 -13.88 -10.95 -5.41
C SER A 37 -12.36 -10.81 -5.61
N GLY A 38 -11.66 -11.95 -5.66
CA GLY A 38 -10.22 -12.01 -5.95
C GLY A 38 -9.86 -11.76 -7.42
N ASP A 39 -10.85 -11.55 -8.29
CA ASP A 39 -10.66 -11.37 -9.73
C ASP A 39 -10.57 -9.89 -10.13
N LYS A 40 -10.67 -8.98 -9.15
CA LYS A 40 -10.57 -7.53 -9.34
C LYS A 40 -9.13 -7.13 -9.59
N LEU A 41 -8.91 -6.36 -10.65
CA LEU A 41 -7.58 -5.91 -11.05
C LEU A 41 -7.66 -4.55 -11.74
N GLY A 42 -7.01 -3.54 -11.15
CA GLY A 42 -6.95 -2.19 -11.68
C GLY A 42 -5.59 -1.54 -11.46
N VAL A 43 -5.26 -0.58 -12.30
CA VAL A 43 -4.05 0.24 -12.20
C VAL A 43 -4.37 1.69 -12.54
N ALA A 44 -3.76 2.62 -11.80
CA ALA A 44 -3.87 4.05 -12.07
C ALA A 44 -2.50 4.72 -11.89
N ILE A 45 -2.23 5.71 -12.74
CA ILE A 45 -1.02 6.55 -12.71
C ILE A 45 -1.47 8.00 -12.68
N CYS A 46 -0.92 8.75 -11.72
CA CYS A 46 -1.01 10.19 -11.63
C CYS A 46 0.40 10.75 -11.75
N THR A 47 0.65 11.57 -12.76
CA THR A 47 1.97 12.18 -12.98
C THR A 47 2.09 13.51 -12.23
N VAL A 48 3.32 14.00 -12.05
CA VAL A 48 3.58 15.28 -11.35
C VAL A 48 3.01 16.50 -12.08
N ASP A 49 2.80 16.39 -13.39
CA ASP A 49 2.15 17.38 -14.25
C ASP A 49 0.62 17.21 -14.34
N GLY A 50 0.04 16.32 -13.52
CA GLY A 50 -1.42 16.16 -13.39
C GLY A 50 -2.08 15.35 -14.50
N GLN A 51 -1.31 14.58 -15.28
CA GLN A 51 -1.89 13.62 -16.22
C GLN A 51 -2.35 12.37 -15.47
N HIS A 52 -3.50 11.85 -15.90
CA HIS A 52 -4.12 10.68 -15.29
C HIS A 52 -4.31 9.59 -16.33
N TYR A 53 -3.86 8.39 -15.99
CA TYR A 53 -4.04 7.18 -16.80
C TYR A 53 -4.56 6.07 -15.91
N SER A 54 -5.50 5.27 -16.42
CA SER A 54 -6.08 4.17 -15.65
C SER A 54 -6.61 3.07 -16.56
N ALA A 55 -6.63 1.84 -16.05
CA ALA A 55 -7.14 0.66 -16.73
C ALA A 55 -7.72 -0.35 -15.73
N GLY A 56 -8.59 -1.25 -16.20
CA GLY A 56 -9.24 -2.27 -15.37
C GLY A 56 -10.21 -1.69 -14.33
N ASP A 57 -10.28 -2.32 -13.16
CA ASP A 57 -11.17 -1.94 -12.04
C ASP A 57 -10.65 -0.72 -11.24
N ALA A 58 -9.88 0.19 -11.86
CA ALA A 58 -9.17 1.29 -11.16
C ALA A 58 -10.06 2.29 -10.40
N HIS A 59 -11.36 2.33 -10.71
CA HIS A 59 -12.34 3.18 -10.02
C HIS A 59 -13.11 2.47 -8.91
N GLU A 60 -12.90 1.15 -8.74
CA GLU A 60 -13.51 0.38 -7.66
C GLU A 60 -12.89 0.77 -6.31
N ARG A 61 -13.73 1.03 -5.31
CA ARG A 61 -13.26 1.39 -3.98
C ARG A 61 -12.88 0.14 -3.19
N PHE A 62 -11.78 0.21 -2.46
CA PHE A 62 -11.34 -0.84 -1.55
C PHE A 62 -10.77 -0.25 -0.26
N SER A 63 -10.68 -1.07 0.80
CA SER A 63 -10.05 -0.64 2.05
C SER A 63 -8.54 -0.46 1.85
N ILE A 64 -8.01 0.71 2.19
CA ILE A 64 -6.59 1.03 2.03
C ILE A 64 -5.67 0.26 3.01
N GLN A 65 -6.22 -0.33 4.07
CA GLN A 65 -5.47 -1.15 5.04
C GLN A 65 -4.16 -0.46 5.50
N SER A 66 -3.01 -1.14 5.46
CA SER A 66 -1.72 -0.60 5.90
C SER A 66 -1.24 0.62 5.11
N ILE A 67 -1.77 0.89 3.92
CA ILE A 67 -1.48 2.13 3.16
C ILE A 67 -1.87 3.36 3.98
N SER A 68 -2.91 3.25 4.84
CA SER A 68 -3.33 4.34 5.74
C SER A 68 -2.20 4.84 6.64
N LYS A 69 -1.24 4.00 7.01
CA LYS A 69 -0.16 4.34 7.93
C LYS A 69 0.78 5.41 7.35
N VAL A 70 1.01 5.40 6.04
CA VAL A 70 1.78 6.44 5.33
C VAL A 70 1.05 7.79 5.43
N LEU A 71 -0.26 7.79 5.17
CA LEU A 71 -1.06 9.01 5.25
C LEU A 71 -1.11 9.55 6.68
N SER A 72 -1.29 8.67 7.67
CA SER A 72 -1.24 9.02 9.09
C SER A 72 0.12 9.60 9.50
N LEU A 73 1.22 9.06 8.99
CA LEU A 73 2.56 9.60 9.24
C LEU A 73 2.70 11.01 8.67
N VAL A 74 2.26 11.25 7.42
CA VAL A 74 2.27 12.58 6.81
C VAL A 74 1.49 13.59 7.66
N VAL A 75 0.31 13.19 8.17
CA VAL A 75 -0.47 14.02 9.09
C VAL A 75 0.32 14.30 10.37
N ALA A 76 0.92 13.30 11.00
CA ALA A 76 1.73 13.48 12.21
C ALA A 76 2.93 14.42 11.98
N MET A 77 3.61 14.31 10.84
CA MET A 77 4.72 15.19 10.45
C MET A 77 4.30 16.64 10.26
N ASN A 78 3.04 16.90 9.94
CA ASN A 78 2.50 18.26 9.87
C ASN A 78 2.13 18.84 11.25
N HIS A 79 2.05 17.99 12.30
CA HIS A 79 1.60 18.39 13.64
C HIS A 79 2.70 18.41 14.71
N TYR A 80 3.78 17.66 14.53
CA TYR A 80 4.87 17.51 15.51
C TYR A 80 6.22 17.87 14.91
N GLN A 81 7.20 18.19 15.77
CA GLN A 81 8.57 18.34 15.30
C GLN A 81 9.15 16.99 14.91
N GLU A 82 10.09 17.02 13.96
CA GLU A 82 10.70 15.83 13.42
C GLU A 82 11.33 14.95 14.52
N GLU A 83 12.02 15.58 15.47
CA GLU A 83 12.66 14.90 16.60
C GLU A 83 11.65 14.17 17.50
N GLU A 84 10.47 14.74 17.70
CA GLU A 84 9.42 14.13 18.54
C GLU A 84 8.83 12.87 17.91
N ILE A 85 8.71 12.86 16.58
CA ILE A 85 8.17 11.72 15.82
C ILE A 85 9.16 10.57 15.85
N TRP A 86 10.42 10.85 15.56
CA TRP A 86 11.46 9.82 15.47
C TRP A 86 11.92 9.27 16.81
N GLN A 87 11.61 9.93 17.92
CA GLN A 87 11.75 9.34 19.25
C GLN A 87 10.71 8.23 19.52
N ARG A 88 9.57 8.25 18.81
CA ARG A 88 8.43 7.34 19.03
C ARG A 88 8.31 6.25 17.96
N VAL A 89 8.83 6.53 16.77
CA VAL A 89 8.77 5.66 15.59
C VAL A 89 10.18 5.35 15.12
N GLY A 90 10.55 4.06 15.10
CA GLY A 90 11.88 3.62 14.65
C GLY A 90 12.14 3.98 13.18
N LYS A 91 13.42 4.23 12.83
CA LYS A 91 13.87 4.59 11.47
C LYS A 91 14.44 3.43 10.64
N ASP A 92 14.70 2.29 11.27
CA ASP A 92 15.32 1.14 10.61
C ASP A 92 14.28 0.14 10.07
N PRO A 93 14.57 -0.56 8.96
CA PRO A 93 13.69 -1.61 8.45
C PRO A 93 13.64 -2.75 9.47
N SER A 94 12.49 -2.93 10.13
CA SER A 94 12.24 -4.11 10.95
C SER A 94 12.08 -5.32 10.02
N GLY A 95 13.08 -6.20 9.96
CA GLY A 95 13.03 -7.46 9.19
C GLY A 95 12.03 -8.49 9.73
N GLN A 96 11.00 -8.07 10.47
CA GLN A 96 10.03 -8.92 11.16
C GLN A 96 8.58 -8.52 10.78
N PRO A 97 7.63 -9.47 10.78
CA PRO A 97 6.22 -9.17 10.51
C PRO A 97 5.64 -8.11 11.46
N PHE A 98 4.76 -7.23 10.95
CA PHE A 98 4.11 -6.13 11.69
C PHE A 98 3.43 -6.56 13.02
N ASN A 99 3.03 -7.83 13.12
CA ASN A 99 2.37 -8.40 14.31
C ASN A 99 3.34 -9.03 15.32
N SER A 100 4.64 -8.80 15.21
CA SER A 100 5.63 -9.39 16.11
C SER A 100 5.69 -8.63 17.44
N LEU A 101 4.95 -9.11 18.43
CA LEU A 101 5.02 -8.62 19.82
C LEU A 101 6.45 -8.68 20.41
N LEU A 102 7.31 -9.55 19.85
CA LEU A 102 8.72 -9.68 20.23
C LEU A 102 9.50 -8.37 20.05
N GLN A 103 9.14 -7.52 19.09
CA GLN A 103 9.85 -6.25 18.88
C GLN A 103 9.56 -5.23 19.99
N LEU A 104 8.36 -5.28 20.58
CA LEU A 104 7.98 -4.43 21.72
C LEU A 104 8.66 -4.85 23.02
N GLU A 105 9.02 -6.13 23.17
CA GLU A 105 9.70 -6.66 24.36
C GLU A 105 11.21 -6.34 24.38
N ILE A 106 11.84 -6.21 23.21
CA ILE A 106 13.27 -5.93 23.08
C ILE A 106 13.55 -4.41 23.10
N GLU A 107 12.66 -3.60 22.53
CA GLU A 107 12.79 -2.14 22.46
C GLU A 107 11.54 -1.42 23.01
N PRO A 108 11.38 -1.33 24.35
CA PRO A 108 10.15 -0.89 25.00
C PRO A 108 9.74 0.58 24.76
N ARG A 109 10.48 1.34 23.94
CA ARG A 109 10.19 2.75 23.60
C ARG A 109 10.01 3.03 22.11
N GLN A 110 10.26 2.09 21.22
CA GLN A 110 10.11 2.30 19.78
C GLN A 110 9.06 1.35 19.22
N THR A 111 8.02 1.94 18.64
CA THR A 111 7.08 1.17 17.82
C THR A 111 7.72 0.83 16.49
N ALA A 112 7.50 -0.39 16.02
CA ALA A 112 7.90 -0.84 14.70
C ALA A 112 7.38 0.15 13.63
N GLN A 113 8.10 0.23 12.51
CA GLN A 113 7.82 1.16 11.42
C GLN A 113 6.34 1.17 11.00
N PRO A 114 5.77 2.34 10.70
CA PRO A 114 4.41 2.44 10.20
C PRO A 114 4.30 1.88 8.78
N VAL A 115 5.40 1.62 8.09
CA VAL A 115 5.35 1.12 6.71
C VAL A 115 6.08 -0.20 6.66
N TYR A 116 5.46 -1.25 7.21
CA TYR A 116 5.37 -2.62 6.67
C TYR A 116 4.28 -3.38 7.44
#